data_AF-A0A8S9IK59-F1
#
_entry.id   AF-A0A8S9IK59-F1
#
_cell.length_a   1.000
_cell.length_b   1.000
_cell.length_c   1.000
_cell.angle_alpha   90.00
_cell.angle_beta   90.00
_cell.angle_gamma   90.00
#
_symmetry.space_group_name_H-M   'P 1'
#
loop_
_entity.id
_entity.type
_entity.pdbx_description
1 polymer ?
#
loop_
_entity_poly.entity_id
_entity_poly.type
_entity_poly.pdbx_seq_one_letter_code
_entity_poly.pdbx_strand_id
1 'polypeptide(L)'
;MVNISPLNALLLLCLASCEENEEGRNRRQVRYGFSAFEFHLIRLLLIGTRYGASIRKQIKKMEVSQHSKYFCEFCGKYGVKRKAVGIWGCKDCGKVKAGGAYTMNTASAVTVRSTIRRLREQIEG
;
A
#
# COMPACT_ATOMS: atom_id res chain seq x y z
N MET A 1 -5.39 -10.54 37.43
CA MET A 1 -5.00 -9.38 36.60
C MET A 1 -3.87 -9.84 35.70
N VAL A 2 -4.16 -10.18 34.44
CA VAL A 2 -3.16 -10.72 33.53
C VAL A 2 -2.26 -9.58 33.07
N ASN A 3 -0.99 -9.60 33.48
CA ASN A 3 0.06 -8.68 33.03
C ASN A 3 0.28 -8.88 31.52
N ILE A 4 -0.45 -8.11 30.71
CA ILE A 4 -0.18 -7.98 29.28
C ILE A 4 1.10 -7.16 29.17
N SER A 5 2.21 -7.86 28.96
CA SER A 5 3.52 -7.26 28.69
C SER A 5 3.40 -6.24 27.55
N PRO A 6 4.18 -5.14 27.56
CA PRO A 6 4.11 -4.10 26.53
C PRO A 6 4.36 -4.64 25.11
N LEU A 7 5.03 -5.80 24.99
CA LEU A 7 5.18 -6.56 23.76
C LEU A 7 3.85 -7.12 23.21
N ASN A 8 2.95 -7.59 24.08
CA ASN A 8 1.62 -8.06 23.67
C ASN A 8 0.71 -6.90 23.26
N ALA A 9 0.86 -5.73 23.88
CA ALA A 9 0.14 -4.51 23.45
C ALA A 9 0.61 -4.03 22.07
N LEU A 10 1.91 -4.12 21.77
CA LEU A 10 2.45 -3.84 20.44
C LEU A 10 1.92 -4.82 19.39
N LEU A 11 1.84 -6.11 19.75
CA LEU A 11 1.30 -7.16 18.87
C LEU A 11 -0.20 -6.94 18.59
N LEU A 12 -0.97 -6.55 19.61
CA LEU A 12 -2.40 -6.23 19.47
C LEU A 12 -2.65 -4.96 18.66
N LEU A 13 -1.83 -3.91 18.79
CA LEU A 13 -1.91 -2.72 17.92
C LEU A 13 -1.52 -3.00 16.46
N CYS A 14 -0.62 -3.98 16.25
CA CYS A 14 -0.25 -4.46 14.93
C CYS A 14 -1.42 -5.20 14.26
N LEU A 15 -2.16 -6.02 15.02
CA LEU A 15 -3.38 -6.71 14.57
C LEU A 15 -4.53 -5.72 14.33
N ALA A 16 -4.77 -4.76 15.24
CA ALA A 16 -5.84 -3.77 15.11
C ALA A 16 -5.64 -2.77 13.94
N SER A 17 -4.39 -2.53 13.50
CA SER A 17 -4.12 -1.75 12.28
C SER A 17 -4.36 -2.55 10.99
N CYS A 18 -4.62 -3.85 11.09
CA CYS A 18 -4.77 -4.75 9.95
C CYS A 18 -6.22 -4.82 9.44
N GLU A 19 -7.23 -4.57 10.28
CA GLU A 19 -8.65 -4.80 9.98
C GLU A 19 -9.37 -3.73 9.13
N GLU A 20 -8.87 -2.49 9.00
CA GLU A 20 -9.66 -1.42 8.32
C GLU A 20 -9.51 -1.33 6.79
N ASN A 21 -8.88 -2.29 6.11
CA ASN A 21 -8.72 -2.25 4.64
C ASN A 21 -8.45 -3.66 4.06
N GLU A 22 -9.33 -4.61 4.40
CA GLU A 22 -9.29 -6.02 3.99
C GLU A 22 -10.11 -6.31 2.72
N GLU A 23 -9.75 -5.69 1.60
CA GLU A 23 -10.20 -6.19 0.29
C GLU A 23 -8.99 -6.44 -0.60
N GLY A 24 -8.51 -7.68 -0.60
CA GLY A 24 -7.61 -8.20 -1.64
C GLY A 24 -6.11 -8.23 -1.37
N ARG A 25 -5.62 -8.15 -0.13
CA ARG A 25 -4.19 -8.32 0.16
C ARG A 25 -3.80 -9.81 0.25
N ASN A 26 -3.12 -10.32 -0.78
CA ASN A 26 -2.56 -11.68 -0.81
C ASN A 26 -1.62 -11.91 0.41
N ARG A 27 -1.71 -13.07 1.10
CA ARG A 27 -0.87 -13.43 2.28
C ARG A 27 0.63 -13.24 2.05
N ARG A 28 1.12 -13.27 0.80
CA ARG A 28 2.53 -13.00 0.47
C ARG A 28 2.95 -11.52 0.64
N GLN A 29 2.02 -10.57 0.56
CA GLN A 29 2.28 -9.14 0.71
C GLN A 29 2.57 -8.76 2.17
N VAL A 30 2.04 -9.53 3.13
CA VAL A 30 2.26 -9.32 4.57
C VAL A 30 3.74 -9.48 4.95
N ARG A 31 4.45 -10.47 4.37
CA ARG A 31 5.89 -10.69 4.62
C ARG A 31 6.79 -9.55 4.12
N TYR A 32 6.36 -8.82 3.08
CA TYR A 32 7.10 -7.66 2.56
C TYR A 32 6.67 -6.32 3.18
N GLY A 33 5.68 -6.32 4.09
CA GLY A 33 5.23 -5.16 4.85
C GLY A 33 6.04 -4.86 6.11
N PHE A 34 6.95 -5.75 6.52
CA PHE A 34 7.73 -5.58 7.76
C PHE A 34 8.72 -4.40 7.72
N SER A 35 9.16 -3.97 6.53
CA SER A 35 10.00 -2.76 6.39
C SER A 35 9.19 -1.46 6.45
N ALA A 36 7.85 -1.52 6.50
CA ALA A 36 6.99 -0.34 6.62
C ALA A 36 6.83 0.11 8.08
N PHE A 37 7.15 -0.75 9.06
CA PHE A 37 6.98 -0.44 10.49
C PHE A 37 8.07 0.50 11.04
N GLU A 38 9.31 0.34 10.58
CA GLU A 38 10.49 1.10 11.06
C GLU A 38 10.49 2.56 10.58
N PHE A 39 10.21 2.80 9.30
CA PHE A 39 10.13 4.17 8.73
C PHE A 39 8.95 4.99 9.24
N HIS A 40 7.95 4.31 9.81
CA HIS A 40 6.69 4.92 10.20
C HIS A 40 6.82 5.82 11.43
N LEU A 41 7.70 5.45 12.37
CA LEU A 41 7.88 6.19 13.63
C LEU A 41 8.69 7.48 13.42
N ILE A 42 9.66 7.48 12.51
CA ILE A 42 10.62 8.60 12.35
C ILE A 42 9.97 9.81 11.69
N ARG A 43 9.07 9.63 10.71
CA ARG A 43 8.42 10.76 10.01
C ARG A 43 7.18 11.30 10.74
N LEU A 44 6.47 10.46 11.49
CA LEU A 44 5.36 10.88 12.34
C LEU A 44 5.82 11.74 13.53
N LEU A 45 7.03 11.51 14.05
CA LEU A 45 7.62 12.33 15.12
C LEU A 45 7.84 13.78 14.68
N LEU A 46 8.20 14.01 13.41
CA LEU A 46 8.41 15.36 12.84
C LEU A 46 7.10 16.15 12.67
N ILE A 47 5.96 15.43 12.57
CA ILE A 47 4.61 16.03 12.52
C ILE A 47 4.06 16.23 13.94
N GLY A 48 4.71 15.69 14.97
CA GLY A 48 4.54 16.04 16.39
C GLY A 48 3.10 16.06 16.93
N THR A 49 2.96 16.66 18.11
CA THR A 49 1.67 16.89 18.81
C THR A 49 0.80 17.97 18.18
N ARG A 50 1.32 18.72 17.18
CA ARG A 50 0.68 19.93 16.64
C ARG A 50 -0.48 19.63 15.68
N TYR A 51 -0.35 18.59 14.84
CA TYR A 51 -1.40 18.22 13.90
C TYR A 51 -2.19 17.05 14.48
N GLY A 52 -3.50 17.25 14.72
CA GLY A 52 -4.38 16.33 15.44
C GLY A 52 -4.38 14.87 14.96
N ALA A 53 -4.97 13.98 15.76
CA ALA A 53 -4.91 12.53 15.53
C ALA A 53 -5.50 12.07 14.18
N SER A 54 -6.51 12.76 13.66
CA SER A 54 -7.15 12.46 12.37
C SER A 54 -6.19 12.55 11.19
N ILE A 55 -5.44 13.64 11.10
CA ILE A 55 -4.44 13.88 10.04
C ILE A 55 -3.33 12.83 10.12
N ARG A 56 -2.88 12.49 11.33
CA ARG A 56 -1.85 11.45 11.53
C ARG A 56 -2.33 10.08 11.04
N LYS A 57 -3.60 9.71 11.27
CA LYS A 57 -4.19 8.46 10.77
C LYS A 57 -4.22 8.43 9.23
N GLN A 58 -4.56 9.55 8.58
CA GLN A 58 -4.57 9.64 7.12
C GLN A 58 -3.17 9.56 6.50
N ILE A 59 -2.20 10.31 7.03
CA ILE A 59 -0.81 10.27 6.57
C ILE A 59 -0.23 8.88 6.74
N LYS A 60 -0.51 8.22 7.87
CA LYS A 60 -0.15 6.82 8.11
C LYS A 60 -0.63 5.90 7.00
N LYS A 61 -1.91 5.99 6.62
CA LYS A 61 -2.47 5.18 5.54
C LYS A 61 -1.74 5.42 4.21
N MET A 62 -1.44 6.67 3.87
CA MET A 62 -0.71 7.03 2.64
C MET A 62 0.77 6.62 2.66
N GLU A 63 1.42 6.68 3.84
CA GLU A 63 2.82 6.33 4.00
C GLU A 63 3.07 4.82 3.92
N VAL A 64 2.13 4.03 4.44
CA VAL A 64 2.14 2.57 4.27
C VAL A 64 1.91 2.20 2.81
N SER A 65 0.94 2.84 2.14
CA SER A 65 0.64 2.52 0.75
C SER A 65 1.80 2.88 -0.19
N GLN A 66 2.42 4.05 -0.01
CA GLN A 66 3.51 4.49 -0.89
C GLN A 66 4.79 3.64 -0.79
N HIS A 67 5.11 3.11 0.39
CA HIS A 67 6.31 2.30 0.64
C HIS A 67 6.08 0.80 0.44
N SER A 68 4.82 0.39 0.26
CA SER A 68 4.49 -1.01 0.00
C SER A 68 5.04 -1.48 -1.34
N LYS A 69 5.47 -2.75 -1.40
CA LYS A 69 5.85 -3.41 -2.66
C LYS A 69 4.59 -3.93 -3.33
N TYR A 70 4.43 -3.61 -4.61
CA TYR A 70 3.30 -4.05 -5.42
C TYR A 70 3.67 -5.21 -6.35
N PHE A 71 2.64 -5.94 -6.77
CA PHE A 71 2.74 -7.01 -7.74
C PHE A 71 3.02 -6.45 -9.15
N CYS A 72 3.96 -7.06 -9.86
CA CYS A 72 4.24 -6.73 -11.25
C CYS A 72 3.51 -7.70 -12.19
N GLU A 73 2.59 -7.19 -13.01
CA GLU A 73 1.90 -7.99 -14.03
C GLU A 73 2.83 -8.54 -15.13
N PHE A 74 4.06 -8.01 -15.26
CA PHE A 74 5.00 -8.46 -16.30
C PHE A 74 5.90 -9.61 -15.85
N CYS A 75 6.40 -9.59 -14.61
CA CYS A 75 7.35 -10.59 -14.11
C CYS A 75 6.76 -11.52 -13.04
N GLY A 76 5.52 -11.28 -12.60
CA GLY A 76 4.85 -12.08 -11.58
C GLY A 76 5.44 -11.97 -10.17
N LYS A 77 6.41 -11.08 -9.96
CA LYS A 77 7.08 -10.86 -8.66
C LYS A 77 6.60 -9.58 -7.99
N TYR A 78 6.66 -9.56 -6.65
CA TYR A 78 6.41 -8.38 -5.83
C TYR A 78 7.68 -7.52 -5.74
N GLY A 79 7.98 -6.81 -6.83
CA GLY A 79 9.20 -6.02 -6.98
C GLY A 79 8.98 -4.56 -7.34
N VAL A 80 7.72 -4.12 -7.43
CA VAL A 80 7.42 -2.74 -7.88
C VAL A 80 7.43 -1.78 -6.70
N LYS A 81 8.21 -0.72 -6.85
CA LYS A 81 8.33 0.37 -5.88
C LYS A 81 8.10 1.72 -6.58
N ARG A 82 7.68 2.72 -5.79
CA ARG A 82 7.54 4.09 -6.26
C ARG A 82 8.93 4.68 -6.55
N LYS A 83 9.09 5.29 -7.73
CA LYS A 83 10.28 6.10 -8.07
C LYS A 83 10.01 7.58 -7.89
N ALA A 84 8.87 8.05 -8.39
CA ALA A 84 8.41 9.43 -8.26
C ALA A 84 6.88 9.45 -8.07
N VAL A 85 6.28 10.64 -7.93
CA VAL A 85 4.82 10.78 -7.90
C VAL A 85 4.24 10.23 -9.21
N GLY A 86 3.31 9.26 -9.12
CA GLY A 86 2.66 8.67 -10.30
C GLY A 86 3.54 7.72 -11.13
N ILE A 87 4.83 7.58 -10.81
CA ILE A 87 5.77 6.73 -11.57
C ILE A 87 6.24 5.56 -10.68
N TRP A 88 5.95 4.35 -11.15
CA TRP A 88 6.23 3.10 -10.45
C TRP A 88 7.19 2.24 -11.27
N GLY A 89 8.27 1.76 -10.65
CA GLY A 89 9.31 0.97 -11.32
C GLY A 89 9.50 -0.39 -10.67
N CYS A 90 9.53 -1.45 -11.48
CA CYS A 90 9.92 -2.77 -11.01
C CYS A 90 11.44 -2.89 -10.94
N LYS A 91 11.97 -3.38 -9.82
CA LYS A 91 13.42 -3.63 -9.69
C LYS A 91 13.88 -4.80 -10.57
N ASP A 92 13.07 -5.85 -10.68
CA ASP A 92 13.48 -7.10 -11.35
C ASP A 92 13.40 -7.01 -12.88
N CYS A 93 12.33 -6.42 -13.42
CA CYS A 93 12.12 -6.34 -14.87
C CYS A 93 12.47 -4.97 -15.48
N GLY A 94 12.85 -3.98 -14.66
CA GLY A 94 13.18 -2.62 -15.11
C GLY A 94 12.01 -1.81 -15.68
N LYS A 95 10.85 -2.44 -15.95
CA LYS A 95 9.69 -1.78 -16.55
C LYS A 95 9.12 -0.72 -15.60
N VAL A 96 8.78 0.43 -16.19
CA VAL A 96 8.16 1.57 -15.52
C VAL A 96 6.69 1.63 -15.93
N LYS A 97 5.80 1.84 -14.96
CA LYS A 97 4.37 1.99 -15.13
C LYS A 97 3.91 3.32 -14.54
N ALA A 98 2.98 3.97 -15.23
CA ALA A 98 2.22 5.08 -14.65
C ALA A 98 1.14 4.52 -13.72
N GLY A 99 0.89 5.21 -12.60
CA GLY A 99 -0.09 4.82 -11.60
C GLY A 99 -0.54 6.02 -10.76
N GLY A 100 -1.20 5.73 -9.64
CA GLY A 100 -1.60 6.77 -8.69
C GLY A 100 -0.40 7.38 -7.93
N ALA A 101 -0.66 8.50 -7.23
CA ALA A 101 0.37 9.20 -6.46
C ALA A 101 0.90 8.39 -5.27
N TYR A 102 0.00 7.71 -4.54
CA TYR A 102 0.30 6.95 -3.31
C TYR A 102 -0.03 5.45 -3.42
N THR A 103 -0.75 5.05 -4.46
CA THR A 103 -1.08 3.66 -4.78
C THR A 103 -0.80 3.37 -6.24
N MET A 104 -0.38 2.15 -6.58
CA MET A 104 -0.12 1.79 -7.98
C MET A 104 -1.41 1.84 -8.83
N ASN A 105 -2.50 1.28 -8.32
CA ASN A 105 -3.78 1.20 -9.02
C ASN A 105 -4.80 2.05 -8.26
N THR A 106 -5.40 3.02 -8.94
CA THR A 106 -6.55 3.77 -8.42
C THR A 106 -7.84 3.06 -8.80
N ALA A 107 -8.90 3.25 -8.00
CA ALA A 107 -10.22 2.67 -8.28
C ALA A 107 -10.73 3.08 -9.68
N SER A 108 -10.57 4.36 -10.04
CA SER A 108 -10.92 4.87 -11.37
C SER A 108 -10.12 4.22 -12.51
N ALA A 109 -8.82 3.97 -12.32
CA ALA A 109 -8.04 3.28 -13.34
C ALA A 109 -8.43 1.80 -13.49
N VAL A 110 -8.90 1.16 -12.41
CA VAL A 110 -9.42 -0.22 -12.48
C VAL A 110 -10.74 -0.25 -13.25
N THR A 111 -11.68 0.68 -13.00
CA THR A 111 -12.96 0.73 -13.71
C THR A 111 -12.79 1.07 -15.18
N VAL A 112 -11.90 2.00 -15.53
CA VAL A 112 -11.63 2.33 -16.94
C VAL A 112 -11.08 1.11 -17.70
N ARG A 113 -10.18 0.33 -17.09
CA ARG A 113 -9.66 -0.90 -17.72
C ARG A 113 -10.74 -1.95 -17.96
N SER A 114 -11.67 -2.14 -17.03
CA SER A 114 -12.77 -3.08 -17.22
C SER A 114 -13.77 -2.60 -18.28
N THR A 115 -14.07 -1.30 -18.32
CA THR A 115 -14.95 -0.72 -19.35
C THR A 115 -14.33 -0.85 -20.74
N ILE A 116 -13.04 -0.54 -20.91
CA ILE A 116 -12.36 -0.69 -22.22
C ILE A 116 -12.41 -2.13 -22.70
N ARG A 117 -12.18 -3.11 -21.80
CA ARG A 117 -12.28 -4.53 -22.16
C ARG A 117 -13.67 -4.88 -22.70
N ARG A 118 -14.73 -4.46 -22.00
CA ARG A 118 -16.12 -4.71 -22.43
C ARG A 118 -16.45 -4.07 -23.77
N LEU A 119 -15.99 -2.84 -24.00
CA LEU A 119 -16.22 -2.14 -25.26
C LEU A 119 -15.51 -2.82 -26.45
N ARG A 120 -14.31 -3.38 -26.24
CA ARG A 120 -13.60 -4.13 -27.30
C ARG A 120 -14.33 -5.41 -27.68
N GLU A 121 -14.84 -6.14 -26.68
CA GLU A 121 -15.62 -7.36 -26.90
C GLU A 121 -16.90 -7.11 -27.71
N GLN A 122 -17.49 -5.91 -27.64
CA GLN A 122 -18.67 -5.53 -28.41
C GLN A 122 -18.37 -5.14 -29.87
N ILE A 123 -17.13 -4.80 -30.19
CA ILE A 123 -16.72 -4.39 -31.54
C ILE A 123 -16.22 -5.59 -32.35
N GLU A 124 -15.58 -6.54 -31.68
CA GLU A 124 -14.98 -7.72 -32.31
C GLU A 124 -15.93 -8.92 -32.42
N GLY A 125 -17.06 -8.90 -31.69
CA GLY A 125 -18.13 -9.89 -31.77
C GLY A 125 -19.27 -9.42 -32.65
#